data_AF-A0ABD0R5I2-F1
#
_entry.id   AF-A0ABD0R5I2-F1
#
_cell.length_a   1.000
_cell.length_b   1.000
_cell.length_c   1.000
_cell.angle_alpha   90.00
_cell.angle_beta   90.00
_cell.angle_gamma   90.00
#
_symmetry.space_group_name_H-M   'P 1'
#
loop_
_entity.id
_entity.type
_entity.pdbx_description
1 polymer ?
#
loop_
_entity_poly.entity_id
_entity_poly.type
_entity_poly.pdbx_seq_one_letter_code
_entity_poly.pdbx_strand_id
1 'polypeptide(L)' 'MRVCIIGAGVIGLSTAQSIYQHFHGRVTPLTIEVYADVFTPLTTSDGAAGLWQPYLYDKGNVQET' A
#
# COMPACT_ATOMS: atom_id res chain seq x y z
N MET A 1 -16.07 4.34 13.62
CA MET A 1 -14.61 4.32 13.76
C MET A 1 -14.00 5.31 12.77
N ARG A 2 -12.97 6.04 13.19
CA ARG A 2 -12.16 6.88 12.31
C ARG A 2 -10.79 6.23 12.16
N VAL A 3 -10.36 6.00 10.93
CA VAL A 3 -9.09 5.35 10.61
C VAL A 3 -8.23 6.35 9.85
N CYS A 4 -7.05 6.63 10.38
CA CYS A 4 -6.03 7.44 9.71
C CYS A 4 -5.00 6.49 9.08
N ILE A 5 -4.81 6.63 7.76
CA ILE A 5 -3.78 5.92 7.00
C ILE A 5 -2.66 6.92 6.70
N ILE A 6 -1.43 6.59 7.10
CA ILE A 6 -0.26 7.42 6.83
C ILE A 6 0.51 6.83 5.64
N GLY A 7 0.60 7.60 4.56
CA GLY A 7 1.27 7.24 3.31
C GLY A 7 0.30 6.97 2.16
N ALA A 8 0.59 7.57 1.00
CA ALA A 8 -0.23 7.49 -0.21
C ALA A 8 0.41 6.65 -1.35
N GLY A 9 1.42 5.83 -1.04
CA GLY A 9 1.96 4.84 -1.97
C GLY A 9 1.07 3.60 -2.10
N VAL A 10 1.52 2.60 -2.87
CA VAL A 10 0.73 1.38 -3.18
C VAL A 10 0.22 0.67 -1.93
N ILE A 11 1.02 0.60 -0.86
CA ILE A 11 0.64 -0.06 0.39
C ILE A 11 -0.44 0.73 1.14
N GLY A 12 -0.31 2.05 1.24
CA GLY A 12 -1.27 2.88 1.96
C GLY A 12 -2.65 2.86 1.32
N LEU A 13 -2.71 3.09 0.00
CA LEU A 13 -3.98 3.12 -0.74
C LEU A 13 -4.65 1.74 -0.82
N SER A 14 -3.90 0.66 -1.04
CA SER A 14 -4.46 -0.71 -1.03
C SER A 14 -4.96 -1.11 0.35
N THR A 15 -4.27 -0.70 1.43
CA THR A 15 -4.75 -0.91 2.80
C THR A 15 -6.04 -0.14 3.07
N ALA A 16 -6.12 1.14 2.71
CA ALA A 16 -7.31 1.96 2.86
C ALA A 16 -8.52 1.34 2.14
N GLN A 17 -8.31 0.92 0.89
CA GLN A 17 -9.32 0.26 0.07
C GLN A 17 -9.75 -1.08 0.66
N SER A 18 -8.81 -1.92 1.10
CA SER A 18 -9.12 -3.20 1.75
C SER A 18 -9.97 -2.99 3.02
N ILE A 19 -9.61 -2.03 3.88
CA ILE A 19 -10.41 -1.72 5.08
C ILE A 19 -11.83 -1.28 4.69
N TYR A 20 -11.96 -0.38 3.71
CA TYR A 20 -13.27 0.07 3.27
C TYR A 20 -14.13 -1.10 2.77
N GLN A 21 -13.58 -1.95 1.89
CA GLN A 21 -14.31 -3.08 1.31
C GLN A 21 -14.81 -4.08 2.35
N HIS A 22 -14.00 -4.38 3.37
CA HIS A 22 -14.35 -5.41 4.35
C HIS A 22 -15.24 -4.88 5.49
N PHE A 23 -15.18 -3.57 5.80
CA PHE A 23 -15.78 -3.04 7.02
C PHE A 23 -16.85 -1.97 6.82
N HIS A 24 -16.97 -1.34 5.65
CA HIS A 24 -17.94 -0.25 5.44
C HIS A 24 -19.40 -0.68 5.69
N GLY A 25 -19.77 -1.93 5.37
CA GLY A 25 -21.11 -2.47 5.65
C GLY A 25 -21.31 -3.02 7.07
N ARG A 26 -20.24 -3.16 7.86
CA ARG A 26 -20.27 -3.77 9.20
C ARG A 26 -20.07 -2.75 10.32
N VAL A 27 -19.41 -1.63 10.02
CA VAL A 27 -19.06 -0.59 10.98
C VAL A 27 -19.63 0.73 10.50
N THR A 28 -20.61 1.27 11.21
CA THR A 28 -21.25 2.55 10.87
C THR A 28 -21.26 3.48 12.08
N PRO A 29 -20.71 4.70 11.98
CA PRO A 29 -20.01 5.27 10.82
C PRO A 29 -18.58 4.72 10.68
N LEU A 30 -18.12 4.47 9.45
CA LEU A 30 -16.70 4.24 9.13
C LEU A 30 -16.18 5.43 8.30
N THR A 31 -15.17 6.10 8.83
CA THR A 31 -14.46 7.19 8.16
C THR A 31 -13.01 6.80 8.00
N ILE A 32 -12.48 6.93 6.79
CA ILE A 32 -11.08 6.63 6.47
C ILE A 32 -10.49 7.89 5.86
N GLU A 33 -9.37 8.36 6.42
CA GLU A 33 -8.64 9.54 5.95
C GLU A 33 -7.20 9.12 5.65
N VAL A 34 -6.67 9.56 4.51
CA VAL A 34 -5.29 9.31 4.09
C VAL A 34 -4.50 10.60 4.24
N TYR A 35 -3.44 10.54 5.03
CA TYR A 35 -2.48 11.63 5.19
C TYR A 35 -1.14 11.22 4.60
N ALA A 36 -0.57 12.06 3.75
CA ALA A 36 0.76 11.89 3.21
C ALA A 36 1.39 13.25 2.94
N ASP A 37 2.70 13.32 3.04
CA ASP A 37 3.51 14.44 2.58
C ASP A 37 3.72 14.42 1.06
N VAL A 38 3.67 13.22 0.46
CA VAL A 38 3.87 12.98 -0.97
C VAL A 38 2.76 12.09 -1.53
N PHE A 39 2.23 12.47 -2.69
CA PHE A 39 1.23 11.74 -3.46
C PHE A 39 1.76 11.43 -4.87
N THR A 40 1.05 10.58 -5.63
CA THR A 40 1.33 10.35 -7.06
C THR A 40 1.44 11.69 -7.80
N PRO A 41 2.47 11.88 -8.64
CA PRO A 41 3.39 10.88 -9.18
C PRO A 41 4.75 10.78 -8.46
N LEU A 42 4.84 11.17 -7.19
CA LEU A 42 6.12 11.33 -6.49
C LEU A 42 6.38 10.29 -5.38
N THR A 43 5.55 9.25 -5.26
CA THR A 43 5.78 8.16 -4.30
C THR A 43 6.85 7.19 -4.82
N THR A 44 7.49 6.41 -3.94
CA THR A 44 8.38 5.31 -4.38
C THR A 44 7.67 4.31 -5.29
N SER A 45 6.36 4.15 -5.15
CA SER A 45 5.57 3.26 -6.00
C SER A 45 5.44 3.76 -7.44
N ASP A 46 5.47 5.07 -7.66
CA ASP A 46 5.38 5.66 -9.02
C ASP A 46 6.66 5.41 -9.83
N GLY A 47 7.80 5.22 -9.16
CA GLY A 47 9.09 4.87 -9.78
C GLY A 47 9.34 3.36 -9.91
N ALA A 48 8.40 2.50 -9.53
CA ALA A 48 8.58 1.05 -9.57
C ALA A 48 8.54 0.50 -11.01
N ALA A 49 9.28 -0.58 -11.28
CA ALA A 49 9.31 -1.23 -12.60
C ALA A 49 7.97 -1.83 -13.05
N GLY A 50 7.02 -2.05 -12.13
CA GLY A 50 5.70 -2.61 -12.41
C GLY A 50 5.66 -4.13 -12.65
N LEU A 51 6.81 -4.83 -12.57
CA LEU A 51 6.88 -6.28 -12.68
C LEU A 51 6.50 -6.95 -11.35
N TRP A 52 5.54 -7.89 -11.41
CA TRP A 52 5.26 -8.76 -10.29
C TRP A 52 6.23 -9.95 -10.31
N GLN A 53 7.27 -9.87 -9.49
CA GLN A 53 8.23 -10.95 -9.33
C GLN A 53 8.83 -10.90 -7.92
N PRO A 54 8.66 -11.95 -7.09
CA PRO A 54 9.41 -12.10 -5.85
C PRO A 54 10.91 -12.25 -6.10
N TYR A 55 11.73 -11.98 -5.09
CA TYR A 55 13.15 -12.30 -5.18
C TYR A 55 13.38 -13.80 -5.38
N LEU A 56 14.37 -14.13 -6.20
CA LEU A 56 14.86 -15.50 -6.33
C LEU A 56 15.47 -15.93 -4.99
N TYR A 57 15.01 -17.06 -4.47
CA TYR A 57 15.70 -17.72 -3.37
C TYR A 57 16.83 -18.59 -3.93
N ASP A 58 18.05 -18.05 -4.01
CA ASP A 58 19.22 -18.77 -4.52
C ASP A 58 20.03 -19.45 -3.39
N LYS A 59 19.37 -20.20 -2.50
CA LYS A 59 20.02 -20.96 -1.40
C LYS A 59 20.98 -20.13 -0.52
N GLY A 60 20.74 -18.82 -0.39
CA GLY A 60 21.60 -17.90 0.36
C GLY A 60 22.73 -17.25 -0.44
N ASN A 61 22.82 -17.51 -1.74
CA ASN A 61 23.62 -16.70 -2.65
C ASN A 61 22.93 -15.34 -2.86
N VAL A 62 23.66 -14.26 -2.57
CA VAL A 62 23.16 -12.88 -2.58
C VAL A 62 23.64 -12.08 -3.79
N GLN A 63 24.33 -12.73 -4.74
CA GLN A 63 24.75 -12.07 -5.97
C GLN A 63 23.54 -11.89 -6.90
N GLU A 64 23.31 -10.66 -7.36
CA GLU A 64 22.33 -10.39 -8.42
C GLU A 64 22.76 -11.12 -9.70
N THR A 65 21.83 -11.86 -10.30
CA THR A 65 22.01 -12.54 -11.60
C THR A 65 21.67 -11.60 -12.74
#